data_AF-A0A955F3V2-F1
#
_entry.id   AF-A0A955F3V2-F1
#
_cell.length_a   1.000
_cell.length_b   1.000
_cell.length_c   1.000
_cell.angle_alpha   90.00
_cell.angle_beta   90.00
_cell.angle_gamma   90.00
#
_symmetry.space_group_name_H-M   'P 1'
#
loop_
_entity.id
_entity.type
_entity.pdbx_description
1 polymer ?
#
loop_
_entity_poly.entity_id
_entity_poly.type
_entity_poly.pdbx_seq_one_letter_code
_entity_poly.pdbx_strand_id
1 'polypeptide(L)'
;MAGFLHACCLPICREVVVDQVAQRQSPVTESFLERVASGEPAAVEAVVDRYGALVWSIARRMSADPHDAEDAVQDIFADLWSNAARFDASIASETTFVSMIARRRLIDRRRRKGREPATKALPEFDITGGVDRSFDSVDLQDEVRIAKENLARLRPDQQRALELSIYQGCSHQEISEQLSLPLGTVKSHIRRGLTQIREAMARRNEP
;
A
#
# COMPACT_ATOMS: atom_id res chain seq x y z
N MET A 1 6.05 -20.99 54.94
CA MET A 1 4.91 -20.06 54.79
C MET A 1 5.32 -19.05 53.71
N ALA A 2 4.92 -19.29 52.46
CA ALA A 2 3.79 -18.62 51.78
C ALA A 2 4.08 -17.11 51.54
N GLY A 3 4.08 -16.56 50.33
CA GLY A 3 3.66 -17.09 49.03
C GLY A 3 4.04 -16.16 47.86
N PHE A 4 3.86 -16.72 46.67
CA PHE A 4 3.80 -16.05 45.36
C PHE A 4 2.72 -14.96 45.29
N LEU A 5 2.89 -13.90 44.49
CA LEU A 5 2.23 -13.67 43.17
C LEU A 5 2.40 -12.21 42.66
N HIS A 6 2.60 -12.09 41.34
CA HIS A 6 2.14 -11.01 40.42
C HIS A 6 2.64 -9.56 40.60
N ALA A 7 3.40 -9.05 39.62
CA ALA A 7 2.83 -8.31 38.48
C ALA A 7 3.94 -7.65 37.63
N CYS A 8 3.98 -8.03 36.35
CA CYS A 8 4.66 -7.31 35.28
C CYS A 8 4.11 -5.88 35.12
N CYS A 9 5.00 -4.90 34.95
CA CYS A 9 4.72 -3.73 34.12
C CYS A 9 6.05 -3.16 33.60
N LEU A 10 6.34 -3.42 32.32
CA LEU A 10 7.47 -2.85 31.58
C LEU A 10 7.35 -1.32 31.50
N PRO A 11 8.44 -0.58 31.71
CA PRO A 11 8.67 0.71 31.08
C PRO A 11 9.75 0.54 30.01
N ILE A 12 9.42 0.64 28.73
CA ILE A 12 10.45 0.79 27.68
C ILE A 12 10.09 2.00 26.85
N CYS A 13 10.56 3.15 27.33
CA CYS A 13 10.73 4.35 26.53
C CYS A 13 12.23 4.66 26.50
N ARG A 14 12.73 4.83 25.26
CA ARG A 14 13.85 5.69 24.88
C ARG A 14 15.26 5.09 25.02
N GLU A 15 16.04 5.38 23.97
CA GLU A 15 17.51 5.40 23.90
C GLU A 15 18.19 4.16 23.27
N VAL A 16 18.30 4.17 21.92
CA VAL A 16 19.59 3.91 21.25
C VAL A 16 19.72 4.87 20.06
N VAL A 17 20.80 5.63 20.09
CA VAL A 17 21.24 6.69 19.19
C VAL A 17 22.30 6.08 18.25
N VAL A 18 22.08 6.27 16.94
CA VAL A 18 23.07 6.71 15.92
C VAL A 18 24.36 5.90 15.72
N ASP A 19 24.47 5.25 14.55
CA ASP A 19 25.63 5.11 13.63
C ASP A 19 25.30 3.91 12.69
N GLN A 20 25.35 3.92 11.36
CA GLN A 20 26.25 4.56 10.42
C GLN A 20 25.55 4.75 9.06
N VAL A 21 25.62 5.94 8.49
CA VAL A 21 25.42 6.19 7.05
C VAL A 21 26.80 6.37 6.45
N ALA A 22 27.40 5.30 5.90
CA ALA A 22 28.41 5.37 4.84
C ALA A 22 28.95 3.96 4.49
N GLN A 23 28.59 3.45 3.31
CA GLN A 23 29.38 2.65 2.35
C GLN A 23 28.41 1.78 1.51
N ARG A 24 28.16 2.14 0.24
CA ARG A 24 28.81 1.55 -0.94
C ARG A 24 28.90 0.02 -0.86
N GLN A 25 28.01 -0.64 -1.62
CA GLN A 25 27.87 -2.10 -1.77
C GLN A 25 27.50 -2.85 -0.48
N SER A 26 26.23 -2.74 -0.08
CA SER A 26 25.66 -3.65 0.92
C SER A 26 25.42 -5.02 0.28
N PRO A 27 25.69 -6.14 0.98
CA PRO A 27 25.45 -7.49 0.47
C PRO A 27 24.00 -7.61 0.03
N VAL A 28 23.72 -8.45 -0.98
CA VAL A 28 22.35 -8.80 -1.40
C VAL A 28 21.62 -9.28 -0.15
N THR A 29 20.92 -8.36 0.50
CA THR A 29 20.15 -8.66 1.69
C THR A 29 18.87 -9.23 1.13
N GLU A 30 18.78 -10.56 1.20
CA GLU A 30 17.65 -11.33 0.70
C GLU A 30 16.35 -10.68 1.15
N SER A 31 15.41 -10.52 0.22
CA SER A 31 14.17 -9.81 0.48
C SER A 31 13.40 -10.47 1.63
N PHE A 32 12.70 -9.67 2.43
CA PHE A 32 11.86 -10.21 3.51
C PHE A 32 10.80 -11.18 2.96
N LEU A 33 10.25 -10.87 1.78
CA LEU A 33 9.29 -11.74 1.09
C LEU A 33 9.93 -13.02 0.52
N GLU A 34 11.17 -12.96 0.02
CA GLU A 34 11.92 -14.14 -0.42
C GLU A 34 12.17 -15.10 0.77
N ARG A 35 12.55 -14.55 1.93
CA ARG A 35 12.73 -15.32 3.17
C ARG A 35 11.42 -15.90 3.72
N VAL A 36 10.31 -15.16 3.59
CA VAL A 36 9.00 -15.73 3.90
C VAL A 36 8.64 -16.87 2.93
N ALA A 37 8.95 -16.73 1.64
CA ALA A 37 8.70 -17.76 0.64
C ALA A 37 9.54 -19.03 0.85
N SER A 38 10.74 -18.89 1.42
CA SER A 38 11.60 -20.02 1.82
C SER A 38 11.15 -20.69 3.13
N GLY A 39 10.11 -20.17 3.78
CA GLY A 39 9.50 -20.74 4.97
C GLY A 39 10.19 -20.35 6.27
N GLU A 40 11.01 -19.30 6.28
CA GLU A 40 11.69 -18.83 7.48
C GLU A 40 10.68 -18.16 8.45
N PRO A 41 10.45 -18.73 9.66
CA PRO A 41 9.44 -18.19 10.56
C PRO A 41 9.76 -16.77 11.07
N ALA A 42 11.03 -16.44 11.26
CA ALA A 42 11.46 -15.12 11.72
C ALA A 42 11.24 -14.02 10.66
N ALA A 43 11.12 -14.39 9.38
CA ALA A 43 10.86 -13.43 8.30
C ALA A 43 9.41 -12.89 8.36
N VAL A 44 8.48 -13.66 8.93
CA VAL A 44 7.07 -13.27 9.14
C VAL A 44 6.99 -12.02 10.02
N GLU A 45 7.67 -12.03 11.17
CA GLU A 45 7.71 -10.90 12.11
C GLU A 45 8.38 -9.69 11.48
N ALA A 46 9.51 -9.90 10.80
CA ALA A 46 10.22 -8.83 10.10
C ALA A 46 9.37 -8.16 8.99
N VAL A 47 8.53 -8.92 8.28
CA VAL A 47 7.56 -8.37 7.32
C VAL A 47 6.52 -7.50 8.01
N VAL A 48 5.99 -7.93 9.16
CA VAL A 48 5.01 -7.15 9.93
C VAL A 48 5.65 -5.87 10.48
N ASP A 49 6.83 -5.94 11.04
CA ASP A 49 7.56 -4.75 11.54
C ASP A 49 7.87 -3.77 10.41
N ARG A 50 8.26 -4.29 9.25
CA ARG A 50 8.64 -3.45 8.10
C ARG A 50 7.42 -2.82 7.42
N TYR A 51 6.34 -3.57 7.24
CA TYR A 51 5.23 -3.19 6.37
C TYR A 51 3.91 -2.94 7.12
N GLY A 52 3.85 -3.15 8.43
CA GLY A 52 2.67 -2.97 9.26
C GLY A 52 2.06 -1.58 9.15
N ALA A 53 2.88 -0.53 9.31
CA ALA A 53 2.42 0.85 9.19
C ALA A 53 1.85 1.17 7.79
N LEU A 54 2.51 0.66 6.73
CA LEU A 54 2.04 0.82 5.36
C LEU A 54 0.69 0.13 5.16
N VAL A 55 0.58 -1.15 5.51
CA VAL A 55 -0.65 -1.94 5.36
C VAL A 55 -1.79 -1.32 6.17
N TRP A 56 -1.52 -0.91 7.40
CA TRP A 56 -2.48 -0.19 8.25
C TRP A 56 -2.96 1.10 7.60
N SER A 57 -2.06 1.93 7.07
CA SER A 57 -2.43 3.19 6.43
C SER A 57 -3.35 2.98 5.21
N ILE A 58 -3.07 1.96 4.40
CA ILE A 58 -3.89 1.59 3.23
C ILE A 58 -5.25 1.05 3.70
N ALA A 59 -5.27 0.13 4.65
CA ALA A 59 -6.50 -0.46 5.18
C ALA A 59 -7.40 0.59 5.81
N ARG A 60 -6.85 1.47 6.67
CA ARG A 60 -7.65 2.50 7.34
C ARG A 60 -8.25 3.50 6.36
N ARG A 61 -7.52 3.85 5.29
CA ARG A 61 -8.02 4.69 4.20
C ARG A 61 -9.07 3.97 3.35
N MET A 62 -9.11 2.64 3.32
CA MET A 62 -10.04 1.93 2.45
C MET A 62 -11.23 1.27 3.18
N SER A 63 -11.21 1.21 4.51
CA SER A 63 -12.28 0.65 5.34
C SER A 63 -13.24 1.72 5.88
N ALA A 64 -14.51 1.34 6.04
CA ALA A 64 -15.57 2.25 6.51
C ALA A 64 -15.38 2.67 7.97
N ASP A 65 -14.97 1.74 8.82
CA ASP A 65 -14.75 1.92 10.25
C ASP A 65 -13.41 1.27 10.69
N PRO A 66 -12.91 1.57 11.91
CA PRO A 66 -11.63 1.04 12.39
C PRO A 66 -11.58 -0.48 12.57
N HIS A 67 -12.67 -1.12 13.00
CA HIS A 67 -12.70 -2.58 13.20
C HIS A 67 -12.57 -3.31 11.86
N ASP A 68 -13.24 -2.81 10.82
CA ASP A 68 -13.07 -3.35 9.47
C ASP A 68 -11.64 -3.16 8.92
N ALA A 69 -10.90 -2.14 9.39
CA ALA A 69 -9.50 -1.95 9.03
C ALA A 69 -8.61 -3.01 9.70
N GLU A 70 -8.81 -3.30 10.98
CA GLU A 70 -8.05 -4.33 11.72
C GLU A 70 -8.22 -5.71 11.09
N ASP A 71 -9.47 -6.12 10.81
CA ASP A 71 -9.77 -7.37 10.13
C ASP A 71 -9.14 -7.42 8.72
N ALA A 72 -9.18 -6.28 8.00
CA ALA A 72 -8.57 -6.19 6.70
C ALA A 72 -7.05 -6.35 6.75
N VAL A 73 -6.37 -5.77 7.75
CA VAL A 73 -4.92 -5.93 7.92
C VAL A 73 -4.54 -7.40 8.09
N GLN A 74 -5.25 -8.13 8.94
CA GLN A 74 -5.01 -9.57 9.15
C GLN A 74 -5.16 -10.36 7.84
N ASP A 75 -6.25 -10.11 7.12
CA ASP A 75 -6.54 -10.68 5.81
C ASP A 75 -5.47 -10.39 4.75
N ILE A 76 -4.96 -9.14 4.73
CA ILE A 76 -3.94 -8.69 3.79
C ILE A 76 -2.65 -9.44 4.03
N PHE A 77 -2.23 -9.54 5.29
CA PHE A 77 -1.03 -10.25 5.64
C PHE A 77 -1.16 -11.76 5.37
N ALA A 78 -2.31 -12.38 5.66
CA ALA A 78 -2.60 -13.76 5.26
C ALA A 78 -2.47 -13.99 3.74
N ASP A 79 -2.98 -13.06 2.93
CA ASP A 79 -2.84 -13.11 1.47
C ASP A 79 -1.39 -12.85 1.05
N LEU A 80 -0.65 -11.97 1.74
CA LEU A 80 0.77 -11.72 1.49
C LEU A 80 1.61 -12.98 1.71
N TRP A 81 1.42 -13.70 2.82
CA TRP A 81 2.10 -14.99 3.06
C TRP A 81 1.81 -16.01 1.97
N SER A 82 0.54 -16.12 1.56
CA SER A 82 0.12 -17.06 0.52
C SER A 82 0.69 -16.72 -0.86
N ASN A 83 1.09 -15.47 -1.09
CA ASN A 83 1.60 -14.97 -2.36
C ASN A 83 3.09 -14.58 -2.32
N ALA A 84 3.80 -14.75 -1.20
CA ALA A 84 5.18 -14.29 -1.04
C ALA A 84 6.11 -14.86 -2.13
N ALA A 85 5.94 -16.14 -2.50
CA ALA A 85 6.72 -16.79 -3.56
C ALA A 85 6.49 -16.21 -4.97
N ARG A 86 5.51 -15.32 -5.16
CA ARG A 86 5.25 -14.61 -6.42
C ARG A 86 5.99 -13.27 -6.50
N PHE A 87 6.65 -12.86 -5.43
CA PHE A 87 7.49 -11.68 -5.43
C PHE A 87 8.69 -11.90 -6.35
N ASP A 88 9.00 -10.89 -7.16
CA ASP A 88 10.14 -10.86 -8.05
C ASP A 88 10.72 -9.44 -8.02
N ALA A 89 11.91 -9.31 -7.44
CA ALA A 89 12.61 -8.03 -7.31
C ALA A 89 12.98 -7.39 -8.65
N SER A 90 13.02 -8.16 -9.75
CA SER A 90 13.24 -7.62 -11.09
C SER A 90 12.00 -6.95 -11.69
N ILE A 91 10.80 -7.29 -11.19
CA ILE A 91 9.53 -6.75 -11.68
C ILE A 91 9.08 -5.54 -10.86
N ALA A 92 9.21 -5.61 -9.53
CA ALA A 92 8.73 -4.57 -8.63
C ALA A 92 9.49 -4.57 -7.30
N SER A 93 9.50 -3.41 -6.62
CA SER A 93 9.96 -3.35 -5.23
C SER A 93 9.02 -4.14 -4.30
N GLU A 94 9.53 -4.63 -3.17
CA GLU A 94 8.70 -5.28 -2.14
C GLU A 94 7.55 -4.39 -1.67
N THR A 95 7.82 -3.10 -1.49
CA THR A 95 6.80 -2.11 -1.08
C THR A 95 5.67 -2.02 -2.09
N THR A 96 6.00 -2.04 -3.39
CA THR A 96 5.01 -2.06 -4.48
C THR A 96 4.19 -3.35 -4.45
N PHE A 97 4.84 -4.50 -4.26
CA PHE A 97 4.17 -5.79 -4.20
C PHE A 97 3.22 -5.90 -3.00
N VAL A 98 3.67 -5.52 -1.80
CA VAL A 98 2.83 -5.49 -0.60
C VAL A 98 1.63 -4.56 -0.78
N SER A 99 1.86 -3.36 -1.31
CA SER A 99 0.78 -2.40 -1.59
C SER A 99 -0.25 -2.94 -2.58
N MET A 100 0.20 -3.69 -3.60
CA MET A 100 -0.67 -4.33 -4.58
C MET A 100 -1.55 -5.41 -3.93
N ILE A 101 -0.97 -6.30 -3.12
CA ILE A 101 -1.73 -7.33 -2.38
C ILE A 101 -2.74 -6.67 -1.44
N ALA A 102 -2.31 -5.67 -0.67
CA ALA A 102 -3.16 -4.93 0.25
C ALA A 102 -4.40 -4.35 -0.45
N ARG A 103 -4.16 -3.61 -1.53
CA ARG A 103 -5.23 -2.96 -2.29
C ARG A 103 -6.14 -3.97 -2.97
N ARG A 104 -5.60 -5.05 -3.52
CA ARG A 104 -6.40 -6.15 -4.09
C ARG A 104 -7.35 -6.72 -3.05
N ARG A 105 -6.84 -7.07 -1.86
CA ARG A 105 -7.67 -7.65 -0.79
C ARG A 105 -8.77 -6.70 -0.33
N LEU A 106 -8.46 -5.41 -0.19
CA LEU A 106 -9.44 -4.39 0.21
C LEU A 106 -10.54 -4.19 -0.84
N ILE A 107 -10.20 -4.20 -2.12
CA ILE A 107 -11.17 -4.17 -3.22
C ILE A 107 -12.08 -5.40 -3.16
N ASP A 108 -11.50 -6.59 -2.97
CA ASP A 108 -12.26 -7.83 -2.88
C ASP A 108 -13.21 -7.82 -1.66
N ARG A 109 -12.76 -7.30 -0.51
CA ARG A 109 -13.61 -7.10 0.69
C ARG A 109 -14.77 -6.14 0.41
N ARG A 110 -14.51 -4.98 -0.20
CA ARG A 110 -15.54 -3.99 -0.58
C ARG A 110 -16.60 -4.60 -1.50
N ARG A 111 -16.19 -5.37 -2.52
CA ARG A 111 -17.12 -6.02 -3.46
C ARG A 111 -17.96 -7.13 -2.83
N ARG A 112 -17.51 -7.74 -1.72
CA ARG A 112 -18.33 -8.70 -0.97
C ARG A 112 -19.40 -7.98 -0.16
N LYS A 113 -19.03 -6.91 0.55
CA LYS A 113 -19.98 -6.09 1.33
C LYS A 113 -21.02 -5.37 0.47
N GLY A 114 -20.63 -4.85 -0.70
CA GLY A 114 -21.56 -4.18 -1.62
C GLY A 114 -22.63 -5.09 -2.26
N ARG A 115 -22.50 -6.42 -2.11
CA ARG A 115 -23.51 -7.39 -2.54
C ARG A 115 -24.53 -7.72 -1.44
N GLU A 116 -24.34 -7.23 -0.21
CA GLU A 116 -25.33 -7.27 0.86
C GLU A 116 -26.17 -5.98 0.84
N PRO A 117 -27.48 -6.02 1.15
CA PRO A 117 -28.33 -4.82 1.11
C PRO A 117 -27.77 -3.73 2.04
N ALA A 118 -27.43 -2.60 1.44
CA ALA A 118 -26.59 -1.57 2.03
C ALA A 118 -27.22 -0.92 3.26
N THR A 119 -26.50 -0.98 4.39
CA THR A 119 -26.69 -0.02 5.49
C THR A 119 -25.42 0.84 5.56
N LYS A 120 -25.58 2.13 5.26
CA LYS A 120 -24.58 3.23 5.27
C LYS A 120 -23.82 3.47 3.95
N ALA A 121 -24.10 4.65 3.39
CA ALA A 121 -23.25 5.31 2.41
C ALA A 121 -21.90 5.67 3.05
N LEU A 122 -20.83 5.47 2.29
CA LEU A 122 -19.46 5.74 2.71
C LEU A 122 -19.16 7.25 2.63
N PRO A 123 -18.31 7.79 3.52
CA PRO A 123 -17.89 9.18 3.48
C PRO A 123 -17.07 9.48 2.22
N GLU A 124 -17.24 10.70 1.71
CA GLU A 124 -16.46 11.28 0.63
C GLU A 124 -14.99 11.35 1.07
N PHE A 125 -14.08 10.75 0.31
CA PHE A 125 -12.66 10.71 0.66
C PHE A 125 -12.01 12.08 0.46
N ASP A 126 -11.65 12.75 1.55
CA ASP A 126 -10.81 13.95 1.52
C ASP A 126 -9.40 13.60 1.01
N ILE A 127 -8.98 14.37 0.01
CA ILE A 127 -7.90 14.12 -0.94
C ILE A 127 -6.53 14.56 -0.36
N THR A 128 -6.50 15.02 0.90
CA THR A 128 -5.36 15.75 1.49
C THR A 128 -4.55 14.99 2.54
N GLY A 129 -4.94 13.75 2.89
CA GLY A 129 -4.24 12.96 3.91
C GLY A 129 -2.87 12.45 3.47
N GLY A 130 -1.80 13.08 3.98
CA GLY A 130 -0.41 12.70 3.79
C GLY A 130 -0.14 11.22 4.07
N VAL A 131 0.85 10.67 3.37
CA VAL A 131 1.45 9.38 3.75
C VAL A 131 1.95 9.58 5.18
N ASP A 132 1.45 8.78 6.13
CA ASP A 132 1.87 8.89 7.52
C ASP A 132 3.37 8.59 7.61
N ARG A 133 4.05 9.37 8.45
CA ARG A 133 5.47 9.73 8.40
C ARG A 133 6.40 8.60 8.85
N SER A 134 6.41 7.48 8.14
CA SER A 134 7.36 6.38 8.38
C SER A 134 8.38 6.19 7.25
N PHE A 135 8.39 7.10 6.27
CA PHE A 135 9.33 7.12 5.14
C PHE A 135 10.03 8.49 5.10
N ASP A 136 10.86 8.74 6.11
CA ASP A 136 11.56 10.02 6.31
C ASP A 136 12.79 10.15 5.42
N SER A 137 12.59 10.14 4.10
CA SER A 137 13.56 10.73 3.17
C SER A 137 12.88 11.85 2.39
N VAL A 138 13.56 13.00 2.33
CA VAL A 138 13.13 14.17 1.55
C VAL A 138 12.84 13.77 0.10
N ASP A 139 13.59 12.81 -0.44
CA ASP A 139 13.41 12.26 -1.77
C ASP A 139 12.03 11.61 -1.99
N LEU A 140 11.48 10.89 -1.01
CA LEU A 140 10.17 10.24 -1.15
C LEU A 140 9.02 11.26 -1.11
N GLN A 141 9.16 12.32 -0.31
CA GLN A 141 8.16 13.40 -0.29
C GLN A 141 8.12 14.15 -1.62
N ASP A 142 9.30 14.39 -2.21
CA ASP A 142 9.40 14.99 -3.54
C ASP A 142 8.87 14.08 -4.64
N GLU A 143 9.14 12.78 -4.60
CA GLU A 143 8.57 11.81 -5.53
C GLU A 143 7.04 11.77 -5.46
N VAL A 144 6.47 11.73 -4.25
CA VAL A 144 5.01 11.76 -4.05
C VAL A 144 4.41 13.07 -4.57
N ARG A 145 5.05 14.20 -4.28
CA ARG A 145 4.60 15.52 -4.76
C ARG A 145 4.59 15.58 -6.29
N ILE A 146 5.67 15.15 -6.93
CA ILE A 146 5.80 15.16 -8.38
C ILE A 146 4.82 14.19 -9.03
N ALA A 147 4.61 13.00 -8.46
CA ALA A 147 3.61 12.06 -8.94
C ALA A 147 2.19 12.67 -8.88
N LYS A 148 1.86 13.39 -7.80
CA LYS A 148 0.58 14.12 -7.68
C LYS A 148 0.46 15.26 -8.69
N GLU A 149 1.51 16.05 -8.88
CA GLU A 149 1.53 17.13 -9.88
C GLU A 149 1.34 16.59 -11.30
N ASN A 150 1.99 15.48 -11.65
CA ASN A 150 1.83 14.85 -12.96
C ASN A 150 0.45 14.19 -13.13
N LEU A 151 -0.12 13.62 -12.06
CA LEU A 151 -1.51 13.14 -12.08
C LEU A 151 -2.48 14.29 -12.38
N ALA A 152 -2.29 15.47 -11.78
CA ALA A 152 -3.10 16.67 -12.02
C ALA A 152 -2.92 17.28 -13.42
N ARG A 153 -1.85 16.92 -14.15
CA ARG A 153 -1.58 17.35 -15.53
C ARG A 153 -2.14 16.39 -16.59
N LEU A 154 -2.69 15.25 -16.19
CA LEU A 154 -3.34 14.33 -17.12
C LEU A 154 -4.61 14.96 -17.72
N ARG A 155 -5.07 14.40 -18.83
CA ARG A 155 -6.39 14.77 -19.36
C ARG A 155 -7.48 14.40 -18.34
N PRO A 156 -8.57 15.17 -18.21
CA PRO A 156 -9.61 14.93 -17.21
C PRO A 156 -10.12 13.48 -17.20
N ASP A 157 -10.36 12.89 -18.36
CA ASP A 157 -10.85 11.50 -18.47
C ASP A 157 -9.82 10.47 -17.99
N GLN A 158 -8.53 10.74 -18.21
CA GLN A 158 -7.44 9.88 -17.74
C GLN A 158 -7.27 10.01 -16.23
N GLN A 159 -7.25 11.25 -15.72
CA GLN A 159 -7.19 11.54 -14.30
C GLN A 159 -8.35 10.88 -13.57
N ARG A 160 -9.59 11.08 -14.05
CA ARG A 160 -10.78 10.54 -13.39
C ARG A 160 -10.80 9.03 -13.37
N ALA A 161 -10.46 8.37 -14.48
CA ALA A 161 -10.37 6.90 -14.52
C ALA A 161 -9.27 6.38 -13.58
N LEU A 162 -8.14 7.08 -13.47
CA LEU A 162 -7.07 6.76 -12.53
C LEU A 162 -7.48 6.97 -11.08
N GLU A 163 -8.19 8.04 -10.75
CA GLU A 163 -8.68 8.29 -9.39
C GLU A 163 -9.69 7.23 -8.94
N LEU A 164 -10.67 6.90 -9.79
CA LEU A 164 -11.65 5.86 -9.51
C LEU A 164 -10.97 4.50 -9.31
N SER A 165 -9.97 4.19 -10.13
CA SER A 165 -9.17 2.98 -9.93
C SER A 165 -8.41 3.09 -8.62
N ILE A 166 -7.46 4.02 -8.49
CA ILE A 166 -6.45 4.11 -7.43
C ILE A 166 -7.09 4.32 -6.06
N TYR A 167 -7.95 5.32 -5.93
CA TYR A 167 -8.50 5.74 -4.64
C TYR A 167 -9.81 5.05 -4.30
N GLN A 168 -10.70 4.88 -5.29
CA GLN A 168 -12.01 4.28 -5.03
C GLN A 168 -12.00 2.74 -5.18
N GLY A 169 -10.94 2.17 -5.77
CA GLY A 169 -10.80 0.73 -5.92
C GLY A 169 -11.73 0.14 -6.97
N CYS A 170 -12.31 0.97 -7.84
CA CYS A 170 -13.25 0.53 -8.85
C CYS A 170 -12.55 -0.37 -9.88
N SER A 171 -13.24 -1.43 -10.27
CA SER A 171 -12.89 -2.28 -11.40
C SER A 171 -12.98 -1.48 -12.71
N HIS A 172 -12.29 -1.92 -13.76
CA HIS A 172 -12.46 -1.29 -15.06
C HIS A 172 -13.91 -1.33 -15.57
N GLN A 173 -14.69 -2.33 -15.16
CA GLN A 173 -16.11 -2.46 -15.48
C GLN A 173 -16.96 -1.44 -14.71
N GLU A 174 -16.73 -1.30 -13.41
CA GLU A 174 -17.41 -0.32 -12.55
C GLU A 174 -17.09 1.11 -13.01
N ILE A 175 -15.84 1.38 -13.41
CA ILE A 175 -15.44 2.68 -14.00
C ILE A 175 -16.13 2.90 -15.35
N SER A 176 -16.25 1.86 -16.17
CA SER A 176 -16.94 1.91 -17.47
C SER A 176 -18.41 2.33 -17.29
N GLU A 177 -19.09 1.71 -16.32
CA GLU A 177 -20.47 2.02 -15.96
C GLU A 177 -20.59 3.43 -15.37
N GLN A 178 -19.76 3.77 -14.38
CA GLN A 178 -19.82 5.04 -13.66
C GLN A 178 -19.50 6.26 -14.55
N LEU A 179 -18.56 6.10 -15.50
CA LEU A 179 -18.21 7.17 -16.44
C LEU A 179 -19.01 7.11 -17.75
N SER A 180 -19.86 6.10 -17.93
CA SER A 180 -20.55 5.85 -19.21
C SER A 180 -19.59 5.79 -20.41
N LEU A 181 -18.43 5.16 -20.21
CA LEU A 181 -17.38 4.99 -21.22
C LEU A 181 -17.22 3.51 -21.60
N PRO A 182 -16.89 3.16 -22.85
CA PRO A 182 -16.58 1.78 -23.20
C PRO A 182 -15.40 1.21 -22.39
N LEU A 183 -15.47 -0.07 -22.00
CA LEU A 183 -14.41 -0.74 -21.22
C LEU A 183 -13.01 -0.61 -21.86
N GLY A 184 -12.93 -0.70 -23.19
CA GLY A 184 -11.68 -0.50 -23.92
C GLY A 184 -11.11 0.90 -23.76
N THR A 185 -11.98 1.91 -23.71
CA THR A 185 -11.62 3.31 -23.49
C THR A 185 -11.09 3.52 -22.08
N VAL A 186 -11.75 2.95 -21.06
CA VAL A 186 -11.29 2.98 -19.66
C VAL A 186 -9.90 2.39 -19.52
N LYS A 187 -9.68 1.17 -20.03
CA LYS A 187 -8.36 0.51 -20.00
C LYS A 187 -7.28 1.36 -20.68
N SER A 188 -7.63 1.98 -21.81
CA SER A 188 -6.72 2.84 -22.56
C SER A 188 -6.41 4.16 -21.85
N HIS A 189 -7.38 4.77 -21.17
CA HIS A 189 -7.16 5.96 -20.33
C HIS A 189 -6.24 5.67 -19.16
N ILE A 190 -6.50 4.60 -18.40
CA ILE A 190 -5.67 4.19 -17.27
C ILE A 190 -4.24 3.87 -17.74
N ARG A 191 -4.10 3.07 -18.81
CA ARG A 191 -2.79 2.73 -19.36
C ARG A 191 -2.00 3.97 -19.77
N ARG A 192 -2.61 4.88 -20.55
CA ARG A 192 -1.94 6.09 -21.04
C ARG A 192 -1.56 7.03 -19.90
N GLY A 193 -2.45 7.23 -18.92
CA GLY A 193 -2.14 8.05 -17.76
C GLY A 193 -0.98 7.47 -16.93
N LEU A 194 -0.97 6.15 -16.68
CA LEU A 194 0.15 5.50 -15.99
C LEU A 194 1.46 5.60 -16.76
N THR A 195 1.44 5.43 -18.09
CA THR A 195 2.63 5.62 -18.93
C THR A 195 3.16 7.05 -18.83
N GLN A 196 2.29 8.05 -18.93
CA GLN A 196 2.68 9.46 -18.85
C GLN A 196 3.28 9.82 -17.48
N ILE A 197 2.70 9.31 -16.38
CA ILE A 197 3.27 9.49 -15.04
C ILE A 197 4.64 8.82 -14.96
N ARG A 198 4.78 7.57 -15.41
CA ARG A 198 6.08 6.87 -15.39
C ARG A 198 7.16 7.62 -16.17
N GLU A 199 6.85 8.08 -17.38
CA GLU A 199 7.80 8.83 -18.20
C GLU A 199 8.20 10.15 -17.53
N ALA A 200 7.27 10.84 -16.87
CA ALA A 200 7.56 12.06 -16.12
C ALA A 200 8.48 11.80 -14.92
N MET A 201 8.28 10.67 -14.22
CA MET A 201 9.14 10.26 -13.12
C MET A 201 10.53 9.79 -13.61
N ALA A 202 10.59 9.10 -14.76
CA ALA A 202 11.84 8.61 -15.34
C ALA A 202 12.78 9.74 -15.79
N ARG A 203 12.24 10.80 -16.41
CA ARG A 203 13.01 12.00 -16.83
C ARG A 203 13.71 12.72 -15.67
N ARG A 204 13.32 12.47 -14.41
CA ARG A 204 13.99 13.02 -13.22
C ARG A 204 15.23 12.21 -12.83
N ASN A 205 15.24 10.91 -13.13
CA ASN A 205 16.32 10.00 -12.73
C ASN A 205 17.46 9.93 -13.76
N GLU A 206 17.37 10.70 -14.86
CA GLU A 206 18.50 10.93 -15.77
C GLU A 206 19.42 12.02 -15.19
N PRO A 207 20.73 11.75 -15.07
CA PRO A 207 21.71 12.66 -14.46
C PRO A 207 21.99 13.92 -15.30
#